data_AF-A0A851JJS3-F1
#
_entry.id   AF-A0A851JJS3-F1
#
_cell.length_a   1.000
_cell.length_b   1.000
_cell.length_c   1.000
_cell.angle_alpha   90.00
_cell.angle_beta   90.00
_cell.angle_gamma   90.00
#
_symmetry.space_group_name_H-M   'P 1'
#
loop_
_entity.id
_entity.type
_entity.pdbx_description
1 polymer ?
#
loop_
_entity_poly.entity_id
_entity_poly.type
_entity_poly.pdbx_seq_one_letter_code
_entity_poly.pdbx_strand_id
1 'polypeptide(L)'
;ILNLAIADELLMLSVPFLVTSTLLHHWPFGSLLCRLVLSVDAINMFTSIYCLTVLSVDRYIAVVHPIKAARYRRPTVAKMVNLGVWVLSILIILPI
;
A
#
# COMPACT_ATOMS: atom_id res chain seq x y z
N ILE A 1 -1.10 -4.06 9.99
CA ILE A 1 0.31 -4.37 10.30
C ILE A 1 0.81 -5.47 9.38
N LEU A 2 0.24 -6.69 9.40
CA LEU A 2 0.60 -7.76 8.44
C LEU A 2 0.52 -7.33 6.97
N ASN A 3 -0.58 -6.70 6.52
CA ASN A 3 -0.67 -6.24 5.13
C ASN A 3 0.29 -5.11 4.77
N LEU A 4 0.70 -4.31 5.76
CA LEU A 4 1.72 -3.27 5.56
C LEU A 4 3.10 -3.91 5.43
N ALA A 5 3.41 -4.89 6.29
CA ALA A 5 4.68 -5.64 6.22
C ALA A 5 4.80 -6.43 4.91
N ILE A 6 3.72 -7.07 4.45
CA ILE A 6 3.71 -7.80 3.19
C ILE A 6 3.90 -6.84 1.99
N ALA A 7 3.25 -5.68 2.00
CA ALA A 7 3.40 -4.68 0.95
C ALA A 7 4.81 -4.05 0.91
N ASP A 8 5.42 -3.83 2.08
CA ASP A 8 6.78 -3.32 2.23
C ASP A 8 7.82 -4.34 1.76
N GLU A 9 7.65 -5.61 2.12
CA GLU A 9 8.54 -6.70 1.72
C GLU A 9 8.47 -6.97 0.21
N LEU A 10 7.26 -6.91 -0.38
CA LEU A 10 7.05 -6.93 -1.84
C LEU A 10 7.69 -5.73 -2.54
N LEU A 11 7.68 -4.55 -1.90
CA LEU A 11 8.33 -3.36 -2.43
C LEU A 11 9.85 -3.49 -2.39
N MET A 12 10.44 -3.95 -1.28
CA MET A 12 11.88 -4.25 -1.19
C MET A 12 12.31 -5.28 -2.24
N LEU A 13 11.47 -6.28 -2.51
CA LEU A 13 11.68 -7.25 -3.60
C LEU A 13 11.61 -6.60 -4.99
N SER A 14 10.80 -5.55 -5.18
CA SER A 14 10.60 -4.83 -6.45
C SER A 14 11.71 -3.82 -6.77
N VAL A 15 12.36 -3.26 -5.75
CA VAL A 15 13.47 -2.29 -5.87
C VAL A 15 14.60 -2.76 -6.80
N PRO A 16 15.19 -3.97 -6.66
CA PRO A 16 16.27 -4.41 -7.54
C PRO A 16 15.85 -4.50 -9.01
N PHE A 17 14.59 -4.83 -9.29
CA PHE A 17 14.04 -4.85 -10.66
C PHE A 17 13.90 -3.44 -11.23
N LEU A 18 13.47 -2.49 -10.40
CA LEU A 18 13.37 -1.09 -10.78
C LEU A 18 14.75 -0.49 -11.08
N VAL A 19 15.73 -0.75 -10.20
CA VAL A 19 17.13 -0.30 -10.36
C VAL A 19 17.73 -0.85 -11.65
N THR A 20 17.54 -2.15 -11.93
CA THR A 20 18.02 -2.74 -13.18
C THR A 20 17.31 -2.16 -14.40
N SER A 21 16.00 -1.89 -14.35
CA SER A 21 15.30 -1.23 -15.47
C SER A 21 15.80 0.19 -15.74
N THR A 22 16.14 0.95 -14.69
CA THR A 22 16.71 2.30 -14.80
C THR A 22 18.13 2.25 -15.37
N LEU A 23 18.95 1.28 -14.96
CA LEU A 23 20.32 1.11 -15.46
C LEU A 23 20.35 0.66 -16.92
N LEU A 24 19.45 -0.22 -17.33
CA LEU A 24 19.35 -0.69 -18.72
C LEU A 24 18.58 0.29 -19.64
N HIS A 25 17.97 1.35 -19.10
CA HIS A 25 17.08 2.28 -19.82
C HIS A 25 15.92 1.59 -20.57
N HIS A 26 15.65 0.33 -20.27
CA HIS A 26 14.55 -0.45 -20.82
C HIS A 26 14.11 -1.49 -19.80
N TRP A 27 12.88 -2.00 -19.92
CA TRP A 27 12.34 -2.99 -18.98
C TRP A 27 12.59 -4.42 -19.50
N PRO A 28 13.53 -5.21 -18.92
CA PRO A 28 13.87 -6.53 -19.45
C PRO A 28 13.01 -7.67 -18.89
N PHE A 29 12.25 -7.44 -17.81
CA PHE A 29 11.56 -8.49 -17.06
C PHE A 29 10.14 -8.84 -17.56
N GLY A 30 9.74 -8.26 -18.70
CA GLY A 30 8.41 -8.46 -19.29
C GLY A 30 7.29 -7.66 -18.62
N SER A 31 6.13 -7.59 -19.28
CA SER A 31 5.00 -6.73 -18.89
C SER A 31 4.36 -7.12 -17.55
N LEU A 32 4.38 -8.41 -17.20
CA LEU A 32 3.75 -8.92 -15.98
C LEU A 32 4.45 -8.41 -14.71
N LEU A 33 5.79 -8.45 -14.69
CA LEU A 33 6.58 -7.89 -13.59
C LEU A 33 6.48 -6.36 -13.52
N CYS A 34 6.46 -5.67 -14.68
CA CYS A 34 6.25 -4.22 -14.71
C CYS A 34 4.92 -3.83 -14.02
N ARG A 35 3.84 -4.55 -14.35
CA ARG A 35 2.52 -4.34 -13.76
C ARG A 35 2.49 -4.65 -12.25
N LEU A 36 3.16 -5.71 -11.82
CA LEU A 36 3.26 -6.04 -10.39
C LEU A 36 3.96 -4.93 -9.61
N VAL A 37 5.10 -4.43 -10.10
CA VAL A 37 5.86 -3.36 -9.44
C VAL A 37 5.03 -2.07 -9.34
N LEU A 38 4.37 -1.65 -10.43
CA LEU A 38 3.48 -0.48 -10.41
C LEU A 38 2.31 -0.64 -9.43
N SER A 39 1.74 -1.85 -9.35
CA SER A 39 0.62 -2.12 -8.45
C SER A 39 1.04 -2.11 -6.98
N VAL A 40 2.21 -2.67 -6.67
CA VAL A 40 2.80 -2.66 -5.32
C VAL A 40 3.14 -1.24 -4.88
N ASP A 41 3.66 -0.42 -5.79
CA ASP A 41 3.96 1.00 -5.53
C ASP A 41 2.67 1.78 -5.18
N ALA A 42 1.60 1.60 -5.96
CA ALA A 42 0.30 2.20 -5.68
C ALA A 42 -0.25 1.77 -4.30
N ILE A 43 -0.18 0.48 -3.96
CA ILE A 43 -0.59 -0.01 -2.63
C ILE A 43 0.20 0.69 -1.52
N ASN A 44 1.51 0.81 -1.67
CA ASN A 44 2.35 1.44 -0.65
C ASN A 44 2.02 2.92 -0.46
N MET A 45 1.76 3.64 -1.56
CA MET A 45 1.30 5.03 -1.51
C MET A 45 -0.03 5.16 -0.77
N PHE A 46 -1.04 4.35 -1.13
CA PHE A 46 -2.34 4.36 -0.42
C PHE A 46 -2.16 4.02 1.05
N THR A 47 -1.42 2.96 1.36
CA THR A 47 -1.23 2.52 2.74
C THR A 47 -0.54 3.60 3.58
N SER A 48 0.44 4.31 3.02
CA SER A 48 1.11 5.43 3.69
C SER A 48 0.16 6.59 3.97
N ILE A 49 -0.60 7.05 2.98
CA ILE A 49 -1.60 8.14 3.15
C ILE A 49 -2.61 7.77 4.23
N TYR A 50 -3.08 6.53 4.24
CA TYR A 50 -4.03 6.11 5.24
C TYR A 50 -3.41 5.94 6.63
N CYS A 51 -2.19 5.42 6.72
CA CYS A 51 -1.46 5.37 7.99
C CYS A 51 -1.31 6.77 8.58
N LEU A 52 -0.95 7.75 7.75
CA LEU A 52 -0.90 9.16 8.15
C LEU A 52 -2.27 9.67 8.58
N THR A 53 -3.33 9.40 7.81
CA THR A 53 -4.69 9.81 8.16
C THR A 53 -5.14 9.23 9.49
N VAL A 54 -4.91 7.94 9.73
CA VAL A 54 -5.24 7.28 10.99
C VAL A 54 -4.42 7.85 12.14
N LEU A 55 -3.12 8.11 11.93
CA LEU A 55 -2.25 8.70 12.96
C LEU A 55 -2.70 10.13 13.31
N SER A 56 -3.07 10.93 12.30
CA SER A 56 -3.62 12.28 12.49
C SER A 56 -4.96 12.26 13.23
N VAL A 57 -5.87 11.35 12.85
CA VAL A 57 -7.16 11.17 13.52
C VAL A 57 -6.98 10.66 14.95
N ASP A 58 -6.07 9.72 15.18
CA ASP A 58 -5.73 9.21 16.51
C ASP A 58 -5.23 10.33 17.42
N ARG A 59 -4.30 11.16 16.93
CA ARG A 59 -3.83 12.34 17.67
C ARG A 59 -4.94 13.36 17.93
N TYR A 60 -5.82 13.59 16.96
CA TYR A 60 -6.96 14.49 17.12
C TYR A 60 -7.94 13.98 18.19
N ILE A 61 -8.29 12.69 18.15
CA ILE A 61 -9.19 12.07 19.13
C ILE A 61 -8.53 11.99 20.50
N ALA A 62 -7.23 11.72 20.61
CA ALA A 62 -6.52 11.69 21.89
C ALA A 62 -6.55 13.06 22.60
N VAL A 63 -6.50 14.16 21.83
CA VAL A 63 -6.59 15.53 22.36
C VAL A 63 -8.01 15.91 22.74
N VAL A 64 -9.01 15.58 21.90
CA VAL A 64 -10.40 16.04 22.10
C VAL A 64 -11.24 15.07 22.95
N HIS A 65 -11.04 13.76 22.81
CA HIS A 65 -11.85 12.68 23.41
C HIS A 65 -11.02 11.44 23.79
N PRO A 66 -10.24 11.47 24.90
CA PRO A 66 -9.29 10.41 25.28
C PRO A 66 -9.93 9.02 25.51
N ILE A 67 -11.25 8.95 25.79
CA ILE A 67 -11.94 7.71 26.17
C ILE A 67 -12.52 6.94 24.96
N LYS A 68 -12.72 7.60 23.80
CA LYS A 68 -13.30 6.96 22.59
C LYS A 68 -12.25 6.45 21.59
N ALA A 69 -10.98 6.84 21.74
CA ALA A 69 -9.88 6.48 20.84
C ALA A 69 -9.68 4.97 20.65
N ALA A 70 -9.89 4.17 21.70
CA ALA A 70 -9.60 2.74 21.67
C ALA A 70 -10.60 1.91 20.84
N ARG A 71 -11.87 2.34 20.71
CA ARG A 71 -12.94 1.54 20.09
C ARG A 71 -12.99 1.66 18.56
N TYR A 72 -12.44 2.75 18.00
CA TYR A 72 -12.46 3.01 16.55
C TYR A 72 -11.27 2.40 15.78
N ARG A 73 -10.27 1.84 16.49
CA ARG A 73 -8.94 1.53 15.95
C ARG A 73 -8.83 0.28 15.05
N ARG A 74 -9.91 -0.49 14.82
CA ARG A 74 -9.86 -1.77 14.07
C ARG A 74 -10.68 -1.87 12.77
N PRO A 75 -11.92 -1.34 12.66
CA PRO A 75 -12.73 -1.60 11.46
C PRO A 75 -12.23 -0.87 10.20
N THR A 76 -11.67 0.33 10.35
CA THR A 76 -11.24 1.18 9.22
C THR A 76 -10.03 0.59 8.48
N VAL A 77 -9.05 0.10 9.23
CA VAL A 77 -7.83 -0.51 8.66
C VAL A 77 -8.16 -1.78 7.88
N ALA A 78 -9.03 -2.64 8.42
CA ALA A 78 -9.47 -3.85 7.74
C ALA A 78 -10.23 -3.53 6.43
N LYS A 79 -11.11 -2.51 6.45
CA LYS A 79 -11.84 -2.05 5.25
C LYS A 79 -10.91 -1.53 4.16
N MET A 80 -9.92 -0.74 4.53
CA MET A 80 -8.94 -0.19 3.58
C MET A 80 -8.03 -1.25 2.98
N VAL A 81 -7.53 -2.19 3.78
CA VAL A 81 -6.76 -3.32 3.26
C VAL A 81 -7.60 -4.07 2.23
N ASN A 82 -8.85 -4.36 2.57
CA ASN A 82 -9.75 -5.06 1.67
C ASN A 82 -10.00 -4.25 0.38
N LEU A 83 -10.14 -2.93 0.48
CA LEU A 83 -10.20 -2.02 -0.68
C LEU A 83 -8.93 -2.07 -1.52
N GLY A 84 -7.75 -2.02 -0.91
CA GLY A 84 -6.47 -2.08 -1.63
C GLY A 84 -6.28 -3.40 -2.38
N VAL A 85 -6.60 -4.53 -1.74
CA VAL A 85 -6.58 -5.86 -2.38
C VAL A 85 -7.58 -5.94 -3.54
N TRP A 86 -8.76 -5.34 -3.39
CA TRP A 86 -9.79 -5.30 -4.42
C TRP A 86 -9.36 -4.45 -5.63
N VAL A 87 -8.83 -3.26 -5.39
CA VAL A 87 -8.28 -2.37 -6.42
C VAL A 87 -7.11 -3.03 -7.15
N LEU A 88 -6.18 -3.67 -6.42
CA LEU A 88 -5.07 -4.42 -7.01
C LEU A 88 -5.57 -5.58 -7.87
N SER A 89 -6.53 -6.35 -7.40
CA SER A 89 -7.11 -7.45 -8.18
C SER A 89 -7.72 -6.94 -9.49
N ILE A 90 -8.43 -5.81 -9.45
CA ILE A 90 -9.00 -5.18 -10.64
C ILE A 90 -7.92 -4.64 -11.58
N LEU A 91 -6.86 -4.02 -11.05
CA LEU A 91 -5.74 -3.51 -11.86
C LEU A 91 -4.93 -4.63 -12.52
N ILE A 92 -4.74 -5.76 -11.83
CA ILE A 92 -4.08 -6.95 -12.39
C ILE A 92 -4.93 -7.56 -13.51
N ILE A 93 -6.26 -7.56 -13.35
CA ILE A 93 -7.20 -8.16 -14.30
C ILE A 93 -7.49 -7.22 -15.49
N LEU A 94 -7.47 -5.90 -15.28
CA LEU A 94 -7.67 -4.92 -16.35
C LEU A 94 -6.44 -4.94 -17.29
N PRO A 95 -6.61 -5.33 -18.56
CA PRO A 95 -5.56 -5.17 -19.53
C PRO A 95 -5.44 -3.68 -19.84
N ILE A 96 -4.30 -3.09 -19.49
CA ILE A 96 -3.80 -1.85 -20.11
C ILE A 96 -2.61 -2.24 -20.96
#